data_AF-A0A182XKR2-F1
#
_entry.id   AF-A0A182XKR2-F1
#
_cell.length_a   1.000
_cell.length_b   1.000
_cell.length_c   1.000
_cell.angle_alpha   90.00
_cell.angle_beta   90.00
_cell.angle_gamma   90.00
#
_symmetry.space_group_name_H-M   'P 1'
#
loop_
_entity.id
_entity.type
_entity.pdbx_description
1 polymer ?
#
loop_
_entity_poly.entity_id
_entity_poly.type
_entity_poly.pdbx_seq_one_letter_code
_entity_poly.pdbx_strand_id
1 'polypeptide(L)'
;MAKPILGNLEPYSLGDSINNYLARLDAYFELNGIGDDKKTAHLLLIGGATLYELASKLCSPKSPKSLAYDRLAHLLRGHLEPVVNVVVERYKFRNLFQQRDEPIGQYIVKLRTAALSCDFSSFLEDALRDQLVVGVADQELRNRLLLEPFLDYMSACIIAQAWDVLK
;
A
#
# COMPACT_ATOMS: atom_id res chain seq x y z
N MET A 1 21.68 -2.76 32.19
CA MET A 1 21.18 -1.39 31.89
C MET A 1 20.01 -1.52 30.93
N ALA A 2 18.87 -0.87 31.20
CA ALA A 2 17.75 -0.89 30.26
C ALA A 2 18.14 -0.13 28.98
N LYS A 3 18.01 -0.76 27.82
CA LYS A 3 18.28 -0.14 26.52
C LYS A 3 17.26 0.99 26.31
N PRO A 4 17.67 2.21 25.94
CA PRO A 4 16.73 3.28 25.68
C PRO A 4 15.82 2.89 24.51
N ILE A 5 14.54 3.25 24.62
CA ILE A 5 13.58 3.08 23.53
C ILE A 5 13.97 4.07 22.42
N LEU A 6 14.10 3.56 21.19
CA LEU A 6 14.50 4.29 20.01
C LEU A 6 13.31 4.47 19.07
N GLY A 7 13.18 5.66 18.51
CA GLY A 7 12.12 6.03 17.57
C GLY A 7 10.84 6.53 18.25
N ASN A 8 10.13 7.41 17.54
CA ASN A 8 8.79 7.86 17.92
C ASN A 8 7.79 7.28 16.91
N LEU A 9 6.75 6.62 17.40
CA LEU A 9 5.64 6.13 16.58
C LEU A 9 4.38 6.89 16.97
N GLU A 10 3.83 7.64 16.03
CA GLU A 10 2.58 8.37 16.22
C GLU A 10 1.41 7.39 16.40
N PRO A 11 0.39 7.73 17.21
CA PRO A 11 -0.80 6.91 17.33
C PRO A 11 -1.55 6.72 16.01
N TYR A 12 -2.34 5.64 15.92
CA TYR A 12 -3.19 5.41 14.76
C TYR A 12 -4.29 6.47 14.67
N SER A 13 -4.47 7.07 13.49
CA SER A 13 -5.60 7.95 13.19
C SER A 13 -6.65 7.23 12.35
N LEU A 14 -7.91 7.42 12.69
CA LEU A 14 -9.02 6.81 11.95
C LEU A 14 -9.02 7.29 10.49
N GLY A 15 -9.04 6.35 9.54
CA GLY A 15 -8.95 6.63 8.11
C GLY A 15 -7.54 6.38 7.53
N ASP A 16 -6.51 6.27 8.38
CA ASP A 16 -5.20 5.84 7.93
C ASP A 16 -5.19 4.34 7.58
N SER A 17 -4.24 3.95 6.73
CA SER A 17 -3.97 2.55 6.43
C SER A 17 -3.48 1.82 7.68
N ILE A 18 -4.32 0.94 8.23
CA ILE A 18 -3.98 0.08 9.35
C ILE A 18 -2.78 -0.82 9.04
N ASN A 19 -2.59 -1.23 7.78
CA ASN A 19 -1.41 -2.00 7.36
C ASN A 19 -0.12 -1.20 7.48
N ASN A 20 -0.14 0.06 7.02
CA ASN A 20 1.04 0.91 7.13
C ASN A 20 1.38 1.20 8.60
N TYR A 21 0.35 1.39 9.43
CA TYR A 21 0.53 1.56 10.87
C TYR A 21 1.17 0.33 11.51
N LEU A 22 0.62 -0.87 11.26
CA LEU A 22 1.13 -2.12 11.81
C LEU A 22 2.56 -2.43 11.31
N ALA A 23 2.87 -2.16 10.03
CA ALA A 23 4.22 -2.34 9.50
C ALA A 23 5.24 -1.40 10.17
N ARG A 24 4.88 -0.15 10.44
CA ARG A 24 5.72 0.78 11.23
C ARG A 24 5.89 0.30 12.67
N LEU A 25 4.85 -0.26 13.26
CA LEU A 25 4.89 -0.83 14.61
C LEU A 25 5.77 -2.08 14.69
N ASP A 26 5.74 -2.95 13.67
CA ASP A 26 6.61 -4.13 13.57
C ASP A 26 8.09 -3.70 13.48
N ALA A 27 8.40 -2.72 12.62
CA ALA A 27 9.74 -2.13 12.55
C ALA A 27 10.19 -1.51 13.89
N TYR A 28 9.26 -0.87 14.61
CA TYR A 28 9.52 -0.35 15.97
C TYR A 28 9.81 -1.48 16.97
N PHE A 29 9.11 -2.61 16.89
CA PHE A 29 9.39 -3.79 17.72
C PHE A 29 10.77 -4.37 17.46
N GLU A 30 11.14 -4.52 16.19
CA GLU A 30 12.46 -5.03 15.78
C GLU A 30 13.59 -4.13 16.28
N LEU A 31 13.47 -2.82 16.05
CA LEU A 31 14.47 -1.83 16.47
C LEU A 31 14.72 -1.86 18.00
N ASN A 32 13.65 -2.04 18.76
CA ASN A 32 13.67 -2.02 20.22
C ASN A 32 13.84 -3.40 20.86
N GLY A 33 13.90 -4.48 20.08
CA GLY A 33 14.00 -5.85 20.59
C GLY A 33 12.80 -6.24 21.47
N ILE A 34 11.59 -5.83 21.08
CA ILE A 34 10.36 -6.11 21.84
C ILE A 34 9.94 -7.56 21.59
N GLY A 35 9.91 -8.36 22.65
CA GLY A 35 9.46 -9.75 22.63
C GLY A 35 7.95 -9.88 22.35
N ASP A 36 7.55 -11.02 21.77
CA ASP A 36 6.16 -11.30 21.37
C ASP A 36 5.17 -11.22 22.54
N ASP A 37 5.61 -11.56 23.75
CA ASP A 37 4.83 -11.45 25.00
C ASP A 37 4.41 -10.01 25.32
N LYS A 38 5.10 -9.02 24.75
CA LYS A 38 4.87 -7.58 24.99
C LYS A 38 4.20 -6.88 23.81
N LYS A 39 4.17 -7.48 22.61
CA LYS A 39 3.66 -6.83 21.39
C LYS A 39 2.19 -6.42 21.51
N THR A 40 1.32 -7.27 22.05
CA THR A 40 -0.10 -6.93 22.28
C THR A 40 -0.25 -5.70 23.18
N ALA A 41 0.52 -5.63 24.27
CA ALA A 41 0.46 -4.50 25.18
C ALA A 41 0.94 -3.20 24.51
N HIS A 42 1.98 -3.27 23.67
CA HIS A 42 2.46 -2.11 22.92
C HIS A 42 1.45 -1.66 21.87
N LEU A 43 0.83 -2.57 21.10
CA LEU A 43 -0.21 -2.23 20.13
C LEU A 43 -1.38 -1.48 20.80
N LEU A 44 -1.80 -1.93 21.98
CA LEU A 44 -2.90 -1.30 22.72
C LEU A 44 -2.57 0.08 23.30
N LEU A 45 -1.30 0.34 23.61
CA LEU A 45 -0.87 1.61 24.20
C LEU A 45 -0.40 2.62 23.15
N ILE A 46 0.48 2.20 22.24
CA ILE A 46 1.03 3.04 21.16
C ILE A 46 -0.01 3.27 20.06
N GLY A 47 -0.95 2.34 19.89
CA GLY A 47 -2.12 2.49 19.00
C GLY A 47 -2.98 3.71 19.29
N GLY A 48 -2.92 4.24 20.51
CA GLY A 48 -3.74 5.35 20.95
C GLY A 48 -5.17 4.94 21.34
N ALA A 49 -5.91 5.91 21.89
CA ALA A 49 -7.23 5.68 22.47
C ALA A 49 -8.24 5.11 21.46
N THR A 50 -8.24 5.61 20.23
CA THR A 50 -9.16 5.18 19.16
C THR A 50 -8.97 3.70 18.83
N LEU A 51 -7.73 3.25 18.63
CA LEU A 51 -7.42 1.86 18.32
C LEU A 51 -7.74 0.94 19.51
N TYR A 52 -7.44 1.41 20.74
CA TYR A 52 -7.76 0.68 21.97
C TYR A 52 -9.27 0.48 22.15
N GLU A 53 -10.06 1.54 21.95
CA GLU A 53 -11.52 1.48 22.06
C GLU A 53 -12.11 0.51 21.04
N LEU A 54 -11.64 0.56 19.79
CA LEU A 54 -12.06 -0.37 18.74
C LEU A 54 -11.70 -1.82 19.09
N ALA A 55 -10.45 -2.07 19.49
CA ALA A 55 -9.99 -3.39 19.94
C ALA A 55 -10.87 -3.94 21.08
N SER A 56 -11.24 -3.08 22.04
CA SER A 56 -12.08 -3.46 23.18
C SER A 56 -13.50 -3.83 22.74
N LYS A 57 -14.11 -3.06 21.84
CA LYS A 57 -15.43 -3.36 21.26
C LYS A 57 -15.41 -4.69 20.50
N LEU A 58 -14.37 -4.90 19.71
CA LEU A 58 -14.20 -6.08 18.87
C LEU A 58 -13.91 -7.37 19.65
N CYS A 59 -13.22 -7.28 20.78
CA CYS A 59 -12.88 -8.45 21.60
C CYS A 59 -13.96 -8.81 22.63
N SER A 60 -14.93 -7.93 22.87
CA SER A 60 -15.99 -8.12 23.86
C SER A 60 -16.71 -9.46 23.67
N PRO A 61 -16.92 -10.26 24.74
CA PRO A 61 -16.75 -9.93 26.16
C PRO A 61 -15.33 -10.16 26.72
N LYS A 62 -14.37 -10.57 25.89
CA LYS A 62 -12.98 -10.83 26.32
C LYS A 62 -12.14 -9.55 26.25
N SER A 63 -11.08 -9.49 27.05
CA SER A 63 -10.13 -8.37 27.00
C SER A 63 -9.25 -8.48 25.74
N PRO A 64 -8.98 -7.39 25.01
CA PRO A 64 -8.06 -7.42 23.88
C PRO A 64 -6.63 -7.81 24.31
N LYS A 65 -6.25 -7.60 25.58
CA LYS A 65 -4.96 -8.04 26.14
C LYS A 65 -4.83 -9.57 26.20
N SER A 66 -5.94 -10.31 26.15
CA SER A 66 -5.93 -11.78 26.16
C SER A 66 -5.60 -12.41 24.80
N LEU A 67 -5.56 -11.62 23.72
CA LEU A 67 -5.20 -12.08 22.39
C LEU A 67 -3.70 -11.91 22.11
N ALA A 68 -3.13 -12.86 21.38
CA ALA A 68 -1.81 -12.69 20.79
C ALA A 68 -1.83 -11.56 19.75
N TYR A 69 -0.69 -10.90 19.58
CA TYR A 69 -0.52 -9.74 18.70
C TYR A 69 -1.08 -10.00 17.30
N ASP A 70 -0.69 -11.11 16.66
CA ASP A 70 -1.11 -11.43 15.29
C ASP A 70 -2.63 -11.57 15.16
N ARG A 71 -3.29 -12.15 16.17
CA ARG A 71 -4.75 -12.29 16.18
C ARG A 71 -5.43 -10.93 16.34
N LEU A 72 -4.92 -10.09 17.24
CA LEU A 72 -5.48 -8.76 17.44
C LEU A 72 -5.26 -7.86 16.20
N ALA A 73 -4.07 -7.91 15.61
CA ALA A 73 -3.72 -7.22 14.38
C ALA A 73 -4.62 -7.66 13.22
N HIS A 74 -4.85 -8.97 13.05
CA HIS A 74 -5.76 -9.49 12.02
C HIS A 74 -7.20 -9.00 12.21
N LEU A 75 -7.68 -8.99 13.46
CA LEU A 75 -9.04 -8.53 13.78
C LEU A 75 -9.19 -7.03 13.48
N LEU A 76 -8.20 -6.21 13.86
CA LEU A 76 -8.18 -4.80 13.54
C LEU A 76 -8.13 -4.55 12.03
N ARG A 77 -7.30 -5.29 11.27
CA ARG A 77 -7.28 -5.21 9.80
C ARG A 77 -8.66 -5.48 9.21
N GLY A 78 -9.29 -6.60 9.60
CA GLY A 78 -10.60 -6.99 9.06
C GLY A 78 -11.72 -5.98 9.30
N HIS A 79 -11.62 -5.14 10.34
CA HIS A 79 -12.58 -4.05 10.57
C HIS A 79 -12.16 -2.72 9.93
N LEU A 80 -10.89 -2.34 10.04
CA LEU A 80 -10.41 -1.03 9.61
C LEU A 80 -10.09 -0.94 8.13
N GLU A 81 -9.81 -2.07 7.48
CA GLU A 81 -9.71 -2.09 6.03
C GLU A 81 -11.10 -1.90 5.42
N PRO A 82 -11.29 -0.89 4.55
CA PRO A 82 -12.48 -0.85 3.73
C PRO A 82 -12.53 -2.13 2.91
N VAL A 83 -13.70 -2.76 2.82
CA VAL A 83 -13.89 -3.88 1.88
C VAL A 83 -13.64 -3.36 0.48
N VAL A 84 -12.47 -3.69 -0.07
CA VAL A 84 -12.08 -3.26 -1.41
C VAL A 84 -12.83 -4.11 -2.40
N ASN A 85 -13.76 -3.49 -3.15
CA ASN A 85 -14.34 -4.14 -4.30
C ASN A 85 -13.30 -4.14 -5.43
N VAL A 86 -12.55 -5.24 -5.53
CA VAL A 86 -11.48 -5.43 -6.53
C VAL A 86 -11.98 -5.17 -7.95
N VAL A 87 -13.24 -5.49 -8.27
CA VAL A 87 -13.82 -5.23 -9.60
C VAL A 87 -13.95 -3.73 -9.86
N VAL A 88 -14.38 -2.96 -8.87
CA VAL A 88 -14.47 -1.49 -8.97
C VAL A 88 -13.09 -0.87 -9.10
N GLU A 89 -12.10 -1.33 -8.33
CA GLU A 89 -10.75 -0.80 -8.39
C GLU A 89 -10.07 -1.11 -9.72
N ARG A 90 -10.22 -2.35 -10.22
CA ARG A 90 -9.76 -2.71 -11.56
C ARG A 90 -10.47 -1.90 -12.64
N TYR A 91 -11.77 -1.63 -12.51
CA TYR A 91 -12.48 -0.74 -13.43
C TYR A 91 -11.87 0.68 -13.41
N LYS A 92 -11.62 1.26 -12.23
CA LYS A 92 -10.95 2.57 -12.13
C LYS A 92 -9.56 2.55 -12.76
N PHE A 93 -8.75 1.53 -12.46
CA PHE A 93 -7.42 1.35 -13.03
C PHE A 93 -7.44 1.29 -14.55
N ARG A 94 -8.36 0.51 -15.13
CA ARG A 94 -8.49 0.39 -16.60
C ARG A 94 -8.96 1.69 -17.27
N ASN A 95 -9.61 2.57 -16.52
CA ASN A 95 -10.02 3.89 -16.99
C ASN A 95 -8.99 5.01 -16.70
N LEU A 96 -7.78 4.67 -16.21
CA LEU A 96 -6.71 5.64 -16.10
C LEU A 96 -6.00 5.83 -17.46
N PHE A 97 -5.98 7.08 -17.90
CA PHE A 97 -5.28 7.55 -19.09
C PHE A 97 -4.47 8.80 -18.72
N GLN A 98 -3.28 8.92 -19.32
CA GLN A 98 -2.44 10.10 -19.20
C GLN A 98 -3.22 11.32 -19.74
N GLN A 99 -3.26 12.40 -18.97
CA GLN A 99 -3.86 13.65 -19.44
C GLN A 99 -2.93 14.34 -20.44
N ARG A 100 -3.47 15.19 -21.34
CA ARG A 100 -2.69 15.82 -22.43
C ARG A 100 -1.42 16.54 -21.97
N ASP A 101 -1.45 17.16 -20.80
CA ASP A 101 -0.35 17.94 -20.23
C ASP A 101 0.23 17.30 -18.96
N GLU A 102 -0.07 16.03 -18.72
CA GLU A 102 0.46 15.30 -17.57
C GLU A 102 1.85 14.71 -17.89
N PRO A 103 2.90 15.05 -17.13
CA PRO A 103 4.21 14.45 -17.29
C PRO A 103 4.15 12.93 -17.15
N ILE A 104 4.89 12.20 -17.96
CA ILE A 104 4.79 10.73 -17.99
C ILE A 104 5.11 10.10 -16.63
N GLY A 105 6.05 10.70 -15.88
CA GLY A 105 6.42 10.25 -14.54
C GLY A 105 5.26 10.34 -13.55
N GLN A 106 4.40 11.36 -13.65
CA GLN A 106 3.22 11.48 -12.80
C GLN A 106 2.17 10.41 -13.16
N TYR A 107 1.97 10.15 -14.45
CA TYR A 107 1.07 9.10 -14.91
C TYR A 107 1.51 7.70 -14.42
N ILE A 108 2.81 7.39 -14.52
CA ILE A 108 3.40 6.14 -14.00
C ILE A 108 3.13 5.97 -12.50
N VAL A 109 3.30 7.03 -11.71
CA VAL A 109 3.00 7.01 -10.27
C VAL A 109 1.52 6.79 -10.00
N LYS A 110 0.63 7.44 -10.76
CA LYS A 110 -0.83 7.21 -10.64
C LYS A 110 -1.20 5.76 -10.94
N LEU A 111 -0.65 5.15 -11.99
CA LEU A 111 -0.89 3.75 -12.32
C LEU A 111 -0.46 2.82 -11.18
N ARG A 112 0.75 3.00 -10.66
CA ARG A 112 1.25 2.20 -9.53
C ARG A 112 0.38 2.36 -8.30
N THR A 113 -0.05 3.58 -8.02
CA THR A 113 -0.89 3.88 -6.85
C THR A 113 -2.25 3.19 -6.96
N ALA A 114 -2.90 3.26 -8.13
CA ALA A 114 -4.18 2.62 -8.37
C ALA A 114 -4.10 1.08 -8.40
N ALA A 115 -2.97 0.51 -8.80
CA ALA A 115 -2.79 -0.94 -8.81
C ALA A 115 -2.74 -1.57 -7.40
N LEU A 116 -2.42 -0.79 -6.36
CA LEU A 116 -2.33 -1.28 -4.97
C LEU A 116 -3.64 -1.90 -4.46
N SER A 117 -4.79 -1.40 -4.91
CA SER A 117 -6.12 -1.88 -4.52
C SER A 117 -6.73 -2.88 -5.51
N CYS A 118 -6.02 -3.23 -6.58
CA CYS A 118 -6.53 -4.07 -7.67
C CYS A 118 -6.30 -5.57 -7.47
N ASP A 119 -5.55 -5.98 -6.44
CA ASP A 119 -5.19 -7.37 -6.16
C ASP A 119 -4.71 -8.13 -7.42
N PHE A 120 -3.73 -7.57 -8.13
CA PHE A 120 -3.15 -8.25 -9.31
C PHE A 120 -2.20 -9.39 -8.93
N SER A 121 -1.76 -9.44 -7.68
CA SER A 121 -0.82 -10.46 -7.16
C SER A 121 0.41 -10.60 -8.09
N SER A 122 0.71 -11.80 -8.59
CA SER A 122 1.84 -12.06 -9.50
C SER A 122 1.70 -11.41 -10.89
N PHE A 123 0.51 -10.93 -11.27
CA PHE A 123 0.24 -10.28 -12.55
C PHE A 123 0.39 -8.75 -12.50
N LEU A 124 0.87 -8.19 -11.38
CA LEU A 124 0.97 -6.74 -11.18
C LEU A 124 1.78 -6.03 -12.27
N GLU A 125 2.98 -6.52 -12.57
CA GLU A 125 3.89 -5.89 -13.51
C GLU A 125 3.34 -5.95 -14.96
N ASP A 126 2.74 -7.07 -15.35
CA ASP A 126 2.07 -7.19 -16.66
C ASP A 126 0.86 -6.24 -16.76
N ALA A 127 0.02 -6.17 -15.72
CA ALA A 127 -1.12 -5.26 -15.70
C ALA A 127 -0.70 -3.79 -15.82
N LEU A 128 0.38 -3.40 -15.14
CA LEU A 128 0.96 -2.06 -15.20
C LEU A 128 1.55 -1.76 -16.58
N ARG A 129 2.30 -2.70 -17.19
CA ARG A 129 2.82 -2.56 -18.55
C ARG A 129 1.70 -2.33 -19.54
N ASP A 130 0.70 -3.21 -19.54
CA ASP A 130 -0.40 -3.17 -20.50
C ASP A 130 -1.18 -1.85 -20.38
N GLN A 131 -1.44 -1.38 -19.16
CA GLN A 131 -2.15 -0.12 -18.94
C GLN A 131 -1.30 1.11 -19.29
N LEU A 132 0.02 1.06 -19.07
CA LEU A 132 0.93 2.11 -19.52
C LEU A 132 0.87 2.24 -21.04
N VAL A 133 1.02 1.14 -21.78
CA VAL A 133 0.97 1.14 -23.26
C VAL A 133 -0.36 1.66 -23.77
N VAL A 134 -1.48 1.19 -23.22
CA VAL A 134 -2.82 1.62 -23.66
C VAL A 134 -3.07 3.10 -23.31
N GLY A 135 -2.65 3.52 -22.13
CA GLY A 135 -3.08 4.78 -21.54
C GLY A 135 -2.16 5.98 -21.76
N VAL A 136 -0.99 5.83 -22.38
CA VAL A 136 -0.17 6.98 -22.81
C VAL A 136 -0.95 7.87 -23.79
N ALA A 137 -0.84 9.18 -23.62
CA ALA A 137 -1.54 10.17 -24.44
C ALA A 137 -0.91 10.33 -25.82
N ASP A 138 0.42 10.18 -25.89
CA ASP A 138 1.19 10.28 -27.12
C ASP A 138 1.12 9.01 -27.96
N GLN A 139 0.60 9.15 -29.18
CA GLN A 139 0.45 8.06 -30.14
C GLN A 139 1.81 7.54 -30.65
N GLU A 140 2.82 8.39 -30.80
CA GLU A 140 4.14 7.97 -31.27
C GLU A 140 4.87 7.15 -30.20
N LEU A 141 4.79 7.60 -28.94
CA LEU A 141 5.27 6.83 -27.79
C LEU A 141 4.56 5.47 -27.71
N ARG A 142 3.23 5.45 -27.86
CA ARG A 142 2.47 4.19 -27.87
C ARG A 142 2.99 3.23 -28.94
N ASN A 143 3.18 3.71 -30.16
CA ASN A 143 3.70 2.91 -31.26
C ASN A 143 5.12 2.41 -30.97
N ARG A 144 5.98 3.27 -30.40
CA ARG A 144 7.34 2.91 -30.00
C ARG A 144 7.37 1.79 -28.98
N LEU A 145 6.47 1.82 -27.99
CA LEU A 145 6.34 0.75 -26.98
C LEU A 145 5.82 -0.55 -27.60
N LEU A 146 4.82 -0.48 -28.49
CA LEU A 146 4.25 -1.66 -29.17
C LEU A 146 5.24 -2.38 -30.11
N LEU A 147 6.31 -1.72 -30.53
CA LEU A 147 7.37 -2.32 -31.35
C LEU A 147 8.40 -3.11 -30.54
N GLU A 148 8.35 -3.09 -29.20
CA GLU A 148 9.26 -3.85 -28.33
C GLU A 148 8.73 -5.27 -28.09
N PRO A 149 9.36 -6.32 -28.66
CA PRO A 149 8.85 -7.70 -28.58
C PRO A 149 8.98 -8.33 -27.19
N PHE A 150 9.87 -7.82 -26.34
CA PHE A 150 10.12 -8.32 -24.98
C PHE A 150 9.94 -7.21 -23.94
N LEU A 151 8.89 -6.41 -24.12
CA LEU A 151 8.59 -5.30 -23.22
C LEU A 151 8.15 -5.82 -21.84
N ASP A 152 8.94 -5.49 -20.83
CA ASP A 152 8.53 -5.59 -19.42
C ASP A 152 8.15 -4.19 -18.88
N TYR A 153 7.58 -4.13 -17.67
CA TYR A 153 7.15 -2.86 -17.10
C TYR A 153 8.30 -1.88 -16.85
N MET A 154 9.47 -2.39 -16.44
CA MET A 154 10.63 -1.56 -16.14
C MET A 154 11.16 -0.89 -17.42
N SER A 155 11.39 -1.66 -18.47
CA SER A 155 11.82 -1.17 -19.78
C SER A 155 10.79 -0.22 -20.40
N ALA A 156 9.49 -0.51 -20.26
CA ALA A 156 8.43 0.41 -20.69
C ALA A 156 8.50 1.77 -19.98
N CYS A 157 8.73 1.79 -18.67
CA CYS A 157 8.90 3.04 -17.92
C CYS A 157 10.12 3.83 -18.38
N ILE A 158 11.26 3.15 -18.61
CA ILE A 158 12.50 3.80 -19.09
C ILE A 158 12.28 4.44 -20.45
N ILE A 159 11.68 3.71 -21.40
CA ILE A 159 11.38 4.24 -22.74
C ILE A 159 10.45 5.45 -22.64
N ALA A 160 9.38 5.33 -21.85
CA ALA A 160 8.38 6.38 -21.69
C ALA A 160 8.97 7.65 -21.04
N GLN A 161 9.81 7.52 -20.02
CA GLN A 161 10.51 8.64 -19.38
C GLN A 161 11.55 9.29 -20.29
N ALA A 162 12.32 8.50 -21.03
CA ALA A 162 13.29 9.04 -21.98
C ALA A 162 12.60 9.82 -23.11
N TRP A 163 11.41 9.36 -23.54
CA TRP A 163 10.61 10.03 -24.57
C TRP A 163 10.18 11.44 -24.16
N ASP A 164 9.79 11.63 -22.89
CA ASP A 164 9.34 12.92 -22.35
C ASP A 164 10.47 13.97 -22.33
N VAL A 165 11.74 13.53 -22.25
CA VAL A 165 12.92 14.41 -22.29
C VAL A 165 13.30 14.82 -23.71
N LEU A 166 12.90 14.04 -24.72
CA LEU A 166 13.25 14.28 -26.13
C LEU A 166 12.26 15.22 -26.84
N LYS A 167 11.16 15.60 -26.20
CA LYS A 167 10.18 16.58 -26.68
C LYS A 167 10.45 17.98 -26.14
#